data_AF-A0A7X7Y593-F1
#
_entry.id   AF-A0A7X7Y593-F1
#
_cell.length_a   1.000
_cell.length_b   1.000
_cell.length_c   1.000
_cell.angle_alpha   90.00
_cell.angle_beta   90.00
_cell.angle_gamma   90.00
#
_symmetry.space_group_name_H-M   'P 1'
#
loop_
_entity.id
_entity.type
_entity.pdbx_description
1 polymer ?
#
loop_
_entity_poly.entity_id
_entity_poly.type
_entity_poly.pdbx_seq_one_letter_code
_entity_poly.pdbx_strand_id
1 'polypeptide(L)' 'VIRFPAPFLKTALFVLKRLKLTQYGEEQLDFLRYRPVLDNKKLKSEFHYTPKYTSREAFEMYCRHKFG' A
#
# COMPACT_ATOMS: atom_id res chain seq x y z
N VAL A 1 -9.63 -15.84 5.85
CA VAL A 1 -8.34 -15.32 5.30
C VAL A 1 -7.51 -16.50 4.84
N ILE A 2 -7.11 -16.54 3.57
CA ILE A 2 -6.21 -17.57 3.03
C ILE A 2 -4.78 -17.19 3.41
N ARG A 3 -3.98 -18.15 3.89
CA ARG A 3 -2.59 -17.94 4.33
C ARG A 3 -1.64 -18.59 3.34
N PHE A 4 -0.60 -17.86 2.98
CA PHE A 4 0.47 -18.34 2.10
C PHE A 4 1.82 -18.16 2.80
N PRO A 5 2.77 -19.09 2.61
CA PRO A 5 4.15 -18.88 3.04
C PRO A 5 4.78 -17.67 2.33
N ALA A 6 5.44 -16.80 3.07
CA ALA A 6 6.09 -15.60 2.51
C ALA A 6 7.15 -15.92 1.43
N PRO A 7 7.99 -16.96 1.55
CA PRO A 7 8.97 -17.30 0.50
C PRO A 7 8.30 -17.71 -0.81
N PHE A 8 7.19 -18.45 -0.73
CA PHE A 8 6.43 -18.87 -1.91
C PHE A 8 5.89 -17.65 -2.68
N LEU A 9 5.24 -16.73 -1.97
CA LEU A 9 4.74 -15.49 -2.58
C LEU A 9 5.88 -14.63 -3.15
N LYS A 10 7.02 -14.58 -2.45
CA LYS A 10 8.20 -13.81 -2.88
C LYS A 10 8.71 -14.32 -4.22
N THR A 11 8.91 -15.62 -4.35
CA THR A 11 9.39 -16.24 -5.59
C THR A 11 8.39 -16.07 -6.73
N ALA A 12 7.09 -16.25 -6.46
CA ALA A 12 6.05 -16.08 -7.48
C ALA A 12 6.03 -14.63 -8.02
N LEU A 13 6.04 -13.62 -7.14
CA LEU A 13 6.06 -12.22 -7.55
C LEU A 13 7.32 -11.83 -8.31
N PHE A 14 8.49 -12.35 -7.90
CA PHE A 14 9.75 -12.14 -8.60
C PHE A 14 9.69 -12.61 -10.06
N VAL A 15 9.23 -13.86 -10.28
CA VAL A 15 9.12 -14.43 -11.63
C VAL A 15 8.10 -13.64 -12.46
N LEU A 16 6.92 -13.39 -11.91
CA LEU A 16 5.84 -12.68 -12.61
C LEU A 16 6.24 -11.25 -13.02
N LYS A 17 6.95 -10.54 -12.14
CA LYS A 17 7.43 -9.18 -12.40
C LYS A 17 8.47 -9.16 -13.52
N ARG A 18 9.42 -10.10 -13.54
CA ARG A 18 10.43 -10.21 -14.62
C ARG A 18 9.79 -10.56 -15.97
N LEU A 19 8.73 -11.35 -15.96
CA LEU A 19 7.93 -11.65 -17.15
C LEU A 19 6.96 -10.51 -17.53
N LYS A 20 6.94 -9.39 -16.79
CA LYS A 20 6.02 -8.25 -16.98
C LYS A 20 4.53 -8.63 -16.90
N LEU A 21 4.21 -9.73 -16.22
CA LEU A 21 2.84 -10.21 -16.03
C LEU A 21 2.14 -9.51 -14.85
N THR A 22 2.90 -8.87 -13.97
CA THR A 22 2.38 -8.10 -12.84
C THR A 22 3.05 -6.74 -12.76
N GLN A 23 2.31 -5.75 -12.25
CA GLN A 23 2.92 -4.44 -11.94
C GLN A 23 3.75 -4.45 -10.66
N TYR A 24 3.49 -5.38 -9.73
CA TYR A 24 4.15 -5.46 -8.43
C TYR A 24 5.20 -6.57 -8.42
N GLY A 25 6.38 -6.29 -7.88
CA GLY A 25 7.39 -7.29 -7.56
C GLY A 25 7.32 -7.75 -6.10
N GLU A 26 8.31 -8.54 -5.70
CA GLU A 26 8.41 -9.11 -4.37
C GLU A 26 8.59 -8.06 -3.26
N GLU A 27 9.08 -6.87 -3.60
CA GLU A 27 9.23 -5.73 -2.68
C GLU A 27 7.90 -5.33 -2.02
N GLN A 28 6.78 -5.54 -2.73
CA GLN A 28 5.45 -5.23 -2.22
C GLN A 28 5.09 -6.06 -0.97
N LEU A 29 5.68 -7.25 -0.81
CA LEU A 29 5.46 -8.08 0.37
C LEU A 29 6.04 -7.47 1.63
N ASP A 30 7.12 -6.70 1.52
CA ASP A 30 7.70 -6.01 2.69
C ASP A 30 6.80 -4.88 3.15
N PHE A 31 6.16 -4.15 2.23
CA PHE A 31 5.12 -3.16 2.57
C PHE A 31 3.94 -3.80 3.31
N LEU A 32 3.51 -5.00 2.93
CA LEU A 32 2.43 -5.70 3.61
C LEU A 32 2.85 -6.27 4.98
N ARG A 33 4.09 -6.75 5.10
CA ARG A 33 4.61 -7.34 6.35
C ARG A 33 4.85 -6.29 7.41
N TYR A 34 5.56 -5.23 7.06
CA TYR A 34 5.99 -4.21 8.02
C TYR A 34 5.02 -3.04 8.10
N ARG A 35 4.10 -2.90 7.14
CA ARG A 35 3.10 -1.82 7.05
C ARG A 35 3.73 -0.46 7.38
N PRO A 36 4.77 -0.05 6.64
CA PRO A 36 5.38 1.25 6.87
C PRO A 36 4.31 2.32 6.64
N VAL A 37 3.90 2.97 7.72
CA VAL A 37 2.97 4.11 7.69
C VAL A 37 3.77 5.40 7.57
N LEU A 38 3.32 6.30 6.72
CA LEU A 38 3.92 7.62 6.59
C LEU A 38 3.61 8.44 7.85
N ASP A 39 4.65 9.00 8.46
CA ASP A 39 4.50 9.95 9.56
C ASP A 39 3.97 11.29 9.03
N ASN A 40 2.85 11.74 9.60
CA ASN A 40 2.22 13.01 9.26
C ASN A 40 2.82 14.20 10.02
N LYS A 41 3.87 14.01 10.83
CA LYS A 41 4.50 15.08 11.62
C LYS A 41 4.91 16.26 10.75
N LYS A 42 5.66 16.00 9.66
CA LYS A 42 6.11 17.06 8.74
C LYS A 42 4.95 17.80 8.08
N LEU A 43 3.90 17.07 7.68
CA LEU A 43 2.70 17.68 7.11
C LEU A 43 2.10 18.72 8.07
N LYS A 44 2.03 18.38 9.35
CA LYS A 44 1.46 19.26 10.37
C LYS A 44 2.38 20.40 10.77
N SER A 45 3.69 20.13 10.95
CA SER A 45 4.63 21.09 11.53
C SER A 45 5.36 21.97 10.51
N GLU A 46 5.71 21.43 9.34
CA GLU A 46 6.49 22.15 8.32
C GLU A 46 5.58 22.69 7.22
N PHE A 47 4.64 21.86 6.75
CA PHE A 47 3.70 22.25 5.69
C PHE A 47 2.43 22.92 6.22
N HIS A 48 2.29 23.06 7.54
CA HIS A 48 1.13 23.68 8.21
C HIS A 48 -0.22 23.09 7.74
N TYR A 49 -0.21 21.82 7.35
CA TYR A 49 -1.36 21.10 6.81
C TYR A 49 -1.91 20.13 7.84
N THR A 50 -3.19 20.29 8.16
CA THR A 50 -3.94 19.31 8.95
C THR A 50 -4.85 18.51 8.01
N PRO A 51 -4.69 17.17 7.93
CA PRO A 51 -5.58 16.32 7.15
C PRO A 51 -7.04 16.55 7.55
N LYS A 52 -7.88 16.87 6.56
CA LYS A 52 -9.30 17.17 6.76
C LYS A 52 -10.17 15.93 6.98
N TYR A 53 -9.68 14.77 6.57
CA TYR A 53 -10.38 13.50 6.62
C TYR A 53 -9.64 12.51 7.49
N THR A 54 -10.38 11.69 8.21
CA THR A 54 -9.86 10.46 8.80
C THR A 54 -9.45 9.48 7.69
N SER A 55 -8.59 8.50 8.01
CA SER A 55 -8.18 7.47 7.04
C SER A 55 -9.37 6.73 6.41
N ARG A 56 -10.45 6.53 7.17
CA ARG A 56 -11.69 5.91 6.69
C ARG A 56 -12.42 6.80 5.69
N GLU A 57 -12.68 8.06 6.03
CA GLU A 57 -13.39 8.99 5.13
C GLU A 57 -12.61 9.23 3.84
N ALA A 58 -11.29 9.34 3.94
CA ALA A 58 -10.41 9.44 2.76
C ALA A 58 -10.51 8.20 1.86
N PHE A 59 -10.57 6.99 2.46
CA PHE A 59 -10.74 5.75 1.72
C PHE A 59 -12.13 5.65 1.07
N GLU A 60 -13.19 6.01 1.80
CA GLU A 60 -14.57 6.03 1.27
C GLU A 60 -14.71 6.98 0.08
N MET A 61 -14.12 8.19 0.18
CA MET A 61 -14.08 9.16 -0.93
C MET A 61 -13.33 8.59 -2.14
N TYR A 62 -12.18 7.96 -1.93
CA TYR A 62 -11.42 7.32 -3.01
C TYR A 62 -12.23 6.22 -3.69
N CYS A 63 -12.89 5.35 -2.92
CA CYS A 63 -13.71 4.28 -3.48
C CYS A 63 -14.88 4.83 -4.30
N ARG A 64 -15.57 5.86 -3.78
CA ARG A 64 -16.67 6.52 -4.51
C ARG A 64 -16.19 7.10 -5.84
N HIS A 65 -15.04 7.76 -5.86
CA HIS A 65 -14.51 8.37 -7.09
C HIS A 65 -13.95 7.34 -8.09
N LYS A 66 -13.34 6.24 -7.60
CA LYS A 66 -12.68 5.25 -8.47
C LYS A 66 -13.62 4.18 -9.00
N PHE A 67 -14.67 3.85 -8.25
CA PHE A 67 -15.55 2.70 -8.55
C PHE A 67 -17.04 3.07 -8.67
N GLY A 68 -17.42 4.32 -8.39
CA GLY A 68 -18.76 4.85 -8.67
C GLY A 68 -18.82 5.49 -10.05
#